data_AF-A0A1E7ZE67-F1
#
_entry.id   AF-A0A1E7ZE67-F1
#
_cell.length_a   1.000
_cell.length_b   1.000
_cell.length_c   1.000
_cell.angle_alpha   90.00
_cell.angle_beta   90.00
_cell.angle_gamma   90.00
#
_symmetry.space_group_name_H-M   'P 1'
#
loop_
_entity.id
_entity.type
_entity.pdbx_description
1 polymer ?
#
loop_
_entity_poly.entity_id
_entity_poly.type
_entity_poly.pdbx_seq_one_letter_code
_entity_poly.pdbx_strand_id
1 'polypeptide(L)'
;MKELGADSKTIAQHTAHLDPDDTFEVWPPLWNVIQWFVATDDLYRWHNGFCLGLDLVQLQAEATLTGRQYTPEQFEDLRFVSHIFADELTKKANSSCPTSLRV
;
A
#
# COMPACT_ATOMS: atom_id res chain seq x y z
N MET A 1 -20.37 -17.13 13.79
CA MET A 1 -21.05 -17.11 12.48
C MET A 1 -21.39 -18.53 12.07
N LYS A 2 -22.62 -18.97 12.34
CA LYS A 2 -23.14 -20.31 12.04
C LYS A 2 -24.60 -20.19 11.57
N GLU A 3 -24.86 -19.27 10.64
CA GLU A 3 -26.26 -18.87 10.30
C GLU A 3 -26.67 -19.12 8.85
N LEU A 4 -25.83 -19.72 7.98
CA LEU A 4 -26.21 -19.98 6.57
C LEU A 4 -26.02 -21.43 6.10
N GLY A 5 -25.78 -22.40 6.99
CA GLY A 5 -25.89 -23.84 6.70
C GLY A 5 -24.90 -24.43 5.67
N ALA A 6 -24.05 -23.63 5.04
CA ALA A 6 -23.04 -24.14 4.11
C ALA A 6 -21.89 -24.84 4.88
N ASP A 7 -21.52 -26.02 4.38
CA ASP A 7 -20.35 -26.75 4.89
C ASP A 7 -19.08 -25.93 4.70
N SER A 8 -18.17 -25.96 5.68
CA SER A 8 -16.96 -25.13 5.68
C SER A 8 -16.06 -25.41 4.48
N LYS A 9 -16.08 -26.64 3.95
CA LYS A 9 -15.40 -26.99 2.69
C LYS A 9 -16.01 -26.31 1.47
N THR A 10 -17.34 -26.20 1.42
CA THR A 10 -18.05 -25.56 0.31
C THR A 10 -17.77 -24.06 0.30
N ILE A 11 -17.77 -23.42 1.47
CA ILE A 11 -17.37 -22.01 1.59
C ILE A 11 -15.94 -21.82 1.08
N ALA A 12 -14.98 -22.61 1.57
CA ALA A 12 -13.58 -22.53 1.16
C ALA A 12 -13.37 -22.73 -0.35
N GLN A 13 -14.06 -23.69 -0.99
CA GLN A 13 -14.00 -23.88 -2.44
C GLN A 13 -14.54 -22.68 -3.22
N HIS A 14 -15.59 -22.03 -2.72
CA HIS A 14 -16.18 -20.87 -3.36
C HIS A 14 -15.47 -19.56 -3.02
N THR A 15 -14.68 -19.46 -1.95
CA THR A 15 -13.84 -18.29 -1.63
C THR A 15 -12.38 -18.47 -2.04
N ALA A 16 -11.93 -19.65 -2.47
CA ALA A 16 -10.53 -19.89 -2.84
C ALA A 16 -10.01 -19.01 -4.00
N HIS A 17 -10.89 -18.52 -4.87
CA HIS A 17 -10.54 -17.57 -5.93
C HIS A 17 -10.54 -16.11 -5.45
N LEU A 18 -11.05 -15.87 -4.23
CA LEU A 18 -11.09 -14.57 -3.55
C LEU A 18 -9.95 -14.43 -2.54
N ASP A 19 -9.21 -15.50 -2.24
CA ASP A 19 -7.85 -15.44 -1.71
C ASP A 19 -6.92 -15.29 -2.91
N PRO A 20 -6.61 -14.06 -3.38
CA PRO A 20 -5.44 -13.89 -4.22
C PRO A 20 -4.25 -14.51 -3.48
N ASP A 21 -3.36 -15.16 -4.23
CA ASP A 21 -2.07 -15.55 -3.68
C ASP A 21 -1.35 -14.24 -3.32
N ASP A 22 -1.53 -13.78 -2.08
CA ASP A 22 -1.04 -12.51 -1.54
C ASP A 22 0.49 -12.53 -1.35
N THR A 23 1.13 -13.60 -1.82
CA THR A 23 2.57 -13.74 -1.86
C THR A 23 3.10 -13.32 -3.22
N PHE A 24 4.08 -12.42 -3.22
CA PHE A 24 4.79 -12.00 -4.42
C PHE A 24 6.29 -12.08 -4.18
N GLU A 25 7.03 -12.49 -5.21
CA GLU A 25 8.48 -12.50 -5.15
C GLU A 25 9.03 -11.07 -5.28
N VAL A 26 9.89 -10.68 -4.33
CA VAL A 26 10.60 -9.40 -4.37
C VAL A 26 12.04 -9.66 -4.78
N TRP A 27 12.51 -8.91 -5.77
CA TRP A 27 13.92 -8.95 -6.15
C TRP A 27 14.80 -8.55 -4.95
N PRO A 28 15.77 -9.38 -4.51
CA PRO A 28 16.45 -9.17 -3.22
C PRO A 28 17.05 -7.77 -2.98
N PRO A 29 17.61 -7.07 -3.99
CA PRO A 29 18.10 -5.70 -3.79
C PRO A 29 17.03 -4.69 -3.38
N LEU A 30 15.78 -4.90 -3.82
CA LEU A 30 14.65 -4.02 -3.49
C LEU A 30 14.05 -4.33 -2.12
N TRP A 31 14.45 -5.42 -1.47
CA TRP A 31 13.86 -5.85 -0.20
C TRP A 31 13.94 -4.76 0.89
N ASN A 32 15.09 -4.09 0.99
CA ASN A 32 15.28 -3.00 1.96
C ASN A 32 14.34 -1.82 1.69
N VAL A 33 14.09 -1.51 0.41
CA VAL A 33 13.17 -0.44 -0.01
C VAL A 33 11.73 -0.82 0.36
N ILE A 34 11.32 -2.07 0.11
CA ILE A 34 9.98 -2.57 0.46
C ILE A 34 9.78 -2.57 1.98
N GLN A 35 10.77 -3.00 2.76
CA GLN A 35 10.71 -2.95 4.22
C GLN A 35 10.56 -1.51 4.72
N TRP A 36 11.23 -0.56 4.08
CA TRP A 36 11.11 0.85 4.45
C TRP A 36 9.76 1.45 4.04
N PHE A 37 9.28 1.12 2.83
CA PHE A 37 7.96 1.49 2.37
C PHE A 37 6.86 1.03 3.35
N VAL A 38 6.89 -0.24 3.79
CA VAL A 38 5.94 -0.77 4.76
C VAL A 38 6.06 -0.07 6.12
N ALA A 39 7.29 0.25 6.54
CA ALA A 39 7.53 0.92 7.81
C ALA A 39 7.10 2.40 7.84
N THR A 40 6.77 3.00 6.69
CA THR A 40 6.47 4.44 6.54
C THR A 40 5.04 4.70 6.08
N ASP A 41 4.15 3.70 6.23
CA ASP A 41 2.74 3.79 5.84
C ASP A 41 1.98 4.89 6.60
N ASP A 42 2.39 5.21 7.82
CA ASP A 42 1.83 6.29 8.63
C ASP A 42 2.24 7.69 8.16
N LEU A 43 3.25 7.81 7.30
CA LEU A 43 3.78 9.08 6.79
C LEU A 43 3.10 9.53 5.48
N TYR A 44 2.11 8.79 4.98
CA TYR A 44 1.34 9.22 3.82
C TYR A 44 0.41 10.38 4.14
N ARG A 45 0.38 11.36 3.24
CA ARG A 45 -0.52 12.50 3.35
C ARG A 45 -1.81 12.25 2.61
N TRP A 46 -2.91 12.58 3.26
CA TRP A 46 -4.24 12.38 2.74
C TRP A 46 -5.01 13.69 2.72
N HIS A 47 -5.77 13.93 1.66
CA HIS A 47 -6.64 15.10 1.53
C HIS A 47 -7.92 14.74 0.79
N ASN A 48 -9.08 14.98 1.42
CA ASN A 48 -10.41 14.67 0.86
C ASN A 48 -10.54 13.23 0.32
N GLY A 49 -9.94 12.26 1.02
CA GLY A 49 -9.96 10.84 0.61
C GLY A 49 -8.98 10.47 -0.50
N PHE A 50 -8.16 11.42 -0.97
CA PHE A 50 -7.09 11.18 -1.94
C PHE A 50 -5.73 11.10 -1.25
N CYS A 51 -4.88 10.18 -1.71
CA CYS A 51 -3.50 10.07 -1.27
C CYS A 51 -2.64 11.08 -2.04
N LEU A 52 -2.05 12.04 -1.32
CA LEU A 52 -1.12 13.04 -1.88
C LEU A 52 0.32 12.52 -1.98
N GLY A 53 0.55 11.29 -1.52
CA GLY A 53 1.88 10.68 -1.45
C GLY A 53 2.59 10.87 -0.11
N LEU A 54 3.78 10.30 -0.03
CA LEU A 54 4.62 10.25 1.16
C LEU A 54 5.17 11.64 1.53
N ASP A 55 5.17 11.98 2.82
CA ASP A 55 5.85 13.20 3.30
C ASP A 55 7.37 12.96 3.40
N LEU A 56 8.10 13.40 2.36
CA LEU A 56 9.55 13.25 2.29
C LEU A 56 10.31 14.03 3.37
N VAL A 57 9.75 15.14 3.88
CA VAL A 57 10.40 15.96 4.91
C VAL A 57 10.31 15.23 6.25
N GLN A 58 9.14 14.71 6.59
CA GLN A 58 8.94 13.93 7.80
C GLN A 58 9.75 12.62 7.74
N LEU A 59 9.76 11.96 6.59
CA LEU A 59 10.59 10.78 6.33
C LEU A 59 12.08 11.05 6.58
N GLN A 60 12.60 12.16 6.07
CA GLN A 60 14.00 12.55 6.28
C GLN A 60 14.31 12.85 7.76
N ALA A 61 13.37 13.47 8.47
CA ALA A 61 13.51 13.71 9.90
C ALA A 61 13.52 12.39 10.71
N GLU A 62 12.61 11.46 10.40
CA GLU A 62 12.56 10.14 11.05
C GLU A 62 13.82 9.32 10.76
N ALA A 63 14.26 9.29 9.50
CA ALA A 63 15.52 8.69 9.08
C ALA A 63 16.69 9.18 9.94
N THR A 64 16.75 10.49 10.17
CA THR A 64 17.80 11.12 10.99
C THR A 64 17.68 10.73 12.47
N LEU A 65 16.47 10.74 13.03
CA LEU A 65 16.22 10.42 14.44
C LEU A 65 16.45 8.94 14.77
N THR A 66 16.13 8.05 13.84
CA THR A 66 16.30 6.60 13.99
C THR A 66 17.72 6.13 13.65
N GLY A 67 18.57 7.03 13.13
CA GLY A 67 19.93 6.72 12.72
C GLY A 67 19.98 5.72 11.56
N ARG A 68 18.90 5.57 10.80
CA ARG A 68 18.84 4.63 9.69
C ARG A 68 19.68 5.16 8.53
N GLN A 69 20.50 4.30 7.93
CA GLN A 69 21.34 4.64 6.79
C GLN A 69 20.77 4.04 5.51
N TYR A 70 20.78 4.84 4.44
CA TYR A 70 20.30 4.45 3.12
C TYR A 70 21.20 5.07 2.06
N THR A 71 21.28 4.43 0.90
CA THR A 71 21.92 5.04 -0.26
C THR A 71 20.96 6.03 -0.93
N PRO A 72 21.48 7.00 -1.69
CA PRO A 72 20.65 7.85 -2.53
C PRO A 72 19.76 7.06 -3.49
N GLU A 73 20.23 5.94 -4.05
CA GLU A 73 19.40 5.10 -4.92
C GLU A 73 18.21 4.50 -4.18
N GLN A 74 18.41 4.01 -2.95
CA GLN A 74 17.31 3.46 -2.13
C GLN A 74 16.24 4.51 -1.80
N PHE A 75 16.65 5.76 -1.63
CA PHE A 75 15.72 6.87 -1.42
C PHE A 75 14.90 7.17 -2.68
N GLU A 76 15.53 7.19 -3.85
CA GLU A 76 14.83 7.37 -5.13
C GLU A 76 13.88 6.20 -5.43
N ASP A 77 14.31 4.96 -5.16
CA ASP A 77 13.46 3.77 -5.30
C ASP A 77 12.24 3.85 -4.37
N LEU A 78 12.44 4.24 -3.11
CA LEU A 78 11.33 4.44 -2.17
C LEU A 78 10.37 5.50 -2.71
N ARG A 79 10.89 6.65 -3.15
CA ARG A 79 10.09 7.74 -3.71
C ARG A 79 9.26 7.27 -4.90
N PHE A 80 9.85 6.46 -5.78
CA PHE A 80 9.16 5.89 -6.93
C PHE A 80 8.02 4.97 -6.49
N VAL A 81 8.29 4.00 -5.60
CA VAL A 81 7.27 3.05 -5.11
C VAL A 81 6.13 3.79 -4.41
N SER A 82 6.45 4.76 -3.55
CA SER A 82 5.45 5.57 -2.84
C SER A 82 4.57 6.40 -3.77
N HIS A 83 5.14 6.91 -4.86
CA HIS A 83 4.37 7.66 -5.86
C HIS A 83 3.39 6.75 -6.60
N ILE A 84 3.85 5.60 -7.09
CA ILE A 84 3.00 4.61 -7.77
C ILE A 84 1.88 4.14 -6.84
N PHE A 85 2.18 3.88 -5.57
CA PHE A 85 1.18 3.48 -4.59
C PHE A 85 0.08 4.54 -4.39
N ALA A 86 0.46 5.81 -4.24
CA ALA A 86 -0.49 6.91 -4.10
C ALA A 86 -1.40 7.07 -5.34
N ASP A 87 -0.83 6.91 -6.53
CA ASP A 87 -1.57 6.93 -7.79
C ASP A 87 -2.58 5.77 -7.88
N GLU A 88 -2.18 4.55 -7.55
CA GLU A 88 -3.06 3.37 -7.59
C GLU A 88 -4.21 3.48 -6.57
N LEU A 89 -3.93 3.99 -5.36
CA LEU A 89 -4.97 4.28 -4.37
C LEU A 89 -5.96 5.32 -4.88
N THR A 90 -5.45 6.40 -5.47
CA THR A 90 -6.28 7.48 -6.03
C THR A 90 -7.10 7.01 -7.22
N LYS A 91 -6.54 6.16 -8.10
CA LYS A 91 -7.28 5.51 -9.19
C LYS A 91 -8.41 4.65 -8.65
N LYS A 92 -8.14 3.82 -7.64
CA LYS A 92 -9.17 2.99 -6.98
C LYS A 92 -10.28 3.84 -6.39
N ALA A 93 -9.95 4.91 -5.67
CA ALA A 93 -10.92 5.85 -5.10
C ALA A 93 -11.79 6.52 -6.18
N ASN A 94 -11.21 6.86 -7.33
CA ASN A 94 -11.97 7.40 -8.48
C ASN A 94 -12.86 6.35 -9.16
N SER A 95 -12.41 5.09 -9.21
CA SER A 95 -13.17 3.99 -9.85
C SER A 95 -14.33 3.46 -8.99
N SER A 96 -14.30 3.67 -7.68
CA SER A 96 -15.34 3.23 -6.74
C SER A 96 -16.43 4.27 -6.49
N CYS A 97 -16.27 5.51 -6.98
CA CYS A 97 -17.28 6.56 -6.89
C CYS A 97 -18.24 6.47 -8.10
N PRO A 98 -19.51 6.08 -7.93
CA PRO A 98 -20.48 6.14 -9.02
C PRO A 98 -20.67 7.60 -9.44
N THR A 99 -20.63 7.83 -10.75
CA THR A 99 -20.62 9.14 -11.44
C THR A 99 -21.76 10.11 -11.09
N SER A 100 -22.66 9.79 -10.16
CA SER A 100 -23.85 10.59 -9.83
C SER A 100 -23.66 11.67 -8.75
N LEU A 101 -22.45 11.89 -8.22
CA LEU A 101 -22.20 12.90 -7.16
C LEU A 101 -21.16 13.97 -7.54
N ARG A 102 -20.92 14.18 -8.83
CA ARG A 102 -20.26 15.42 -9.30
C ARG A 102 -21.34 16.49 -9.45
N VAL A 103 -21.52 17.30 -8.41
CA VAL A 103 -22.25 18.60 -8.46
C VAL A 103 -21.21 19.71 -8.45
#